data_AF-A0A1C0VE12-F1
#
_entry.id   AF-A0A1C0VE12-F1
#
_cell.length_a   1.000
_cell.length_b   1.000
_cell.length_c   1.000
_cell.angle_alpha   90.00
_cell.angle_beta   90.00
_cell.angle_gamma   90.00
#
_symmetry.space_group_name_H-M   'P 1'
#
loop_
_entity.id
_entity.type
_entity.pdbx_description
1 polymer ?
#
loop_
_entity_poly.entity_id
_entity_poly.type
_entity_poly.pdbx_seq_one_letter_code
_entity_poly.pdbx_strand_id
1 'polypeptide(L)'
;MIQNKIFSAGVATLALFGGVTAFSAPVQTATLQQPKMSDNSIQLAQSTVNTAALEAAVFTQINQYRASLGLPALSRNSTIDNQARIHSQNMAQGRVAFGHDGFGARIQAIAVTIPYSAAAENVAYNQGYKDPATQAVQGWLRSSGHLANIKGNYNLTGVGVAVNSRGAVYFTQIFIRRR
;
A
#
# COMPACT_ATOMS: atom_id res chain seq x y z
N MET A 1 30.92 -5.70 35.02
CA MET A 1 30.34 -4.37 34.71
C MET A 1 28.92 -4.36 35.27
N ILE A 2 28.79 -4.33 36.61
CA ILE A 2 28.57 -3.16 37.47
C ILE A 2 27.22 -2.49 37.20
N GLN A 3 26.29 -2.74 38.12
CA GLN A 3 25.01 -2.07 38.30
C GLN A 3 25.24 -0.66 38.87
N ASN A 4 24.45 0.32 38.40
CA ASN A 4 24.29 1.60 39.10
C ASN A 4 22.84 1.76 39.57
N LYS A 5 22.63 1.56 40.87
CA LYS A 5 21.43 2.02 41.59
C LYS A 5 21.76 3.37 42.20
N ILE A 6 20.92 4.37 41.92
CA ILE A 6 21.04 5.73 42.44
C ILE A 6 20.37 5.80 43.81
N PHE A 7 21.14 6.25 44.80
CA PHE A 7 20.66 6.71 46.10
C PHE A 7 20.10 8.14 45.98
N SER A 8 18.99 8.42 46.65
CA SER A 8 18.76 9.75 47.22
C SER A 8 18.02 9.65 48.54
N ALA A 9 18.66 10.25 49.54
CA ALA A 9 18.21 10.44 50.89
C ALA A 9 17.26 11.64 50.98
N GLY A 10 16.42 11.70 52.03
CA GLY A 10 15.64 12.91 52.29
C GLY A 10 14.62 12.83 53.42
N VAL A 11 15.12 12.80 54.66
CA VAL A 11 14.58 13.48 55.86
C VAL A 11 13.12 13.23 56.28
N ALA A 12 12.96 12.49 57.38
CA ALA A 12 11.77 12.54 58.23
C ALA A 12 11.96 13.62 59.31
N THR A 13 11.02 14.56 59.42
CA THR A 13 10.92 15.48 60.56
C THR A 13 9.54 15.29 61.21
N LEU A 14 9.57 14.95 62.50
CA LEU A 14 8.44 14.76 63.39
C LEU A 14 8.14 16.10 64.09
N ALA A 15 6.89 16.57 64.04
CA ALA A 15 6.41 17.68 64.88
C ALA A 15 5.03 17.36 65.46
N LEU A 16 4.88 17.69 66.74
CA LEU A 16 3.83 17.32 67.68
C LEU A 16 2.71 18.37 67.79
N PHE A 17 1.49 17.86 68.01
CA PHE A 17 0.28 18.41 68.66
C PHE A 17 -0.19 19.86 68.43
N GLY A 18 -1.45 19.96 67.96
CA GLY A 18 -2.32 21.12 68.14
C GLY A 18 -3.71 20.84 67.54
N GLY A 19 -4.76 20.78 68.37
CA GLY A 19 -6.08 20.25 67.99
C GLY A 19 -7.05 21.21 67.30
N VAL A 20 -8.24 20.64 67.07
CA VAL A 20 -9.57 21.23 66.74
C VAL A 20 -9.65 22.05 65.43
N THR A 21 -10.64 21.93 64.53
CA THR A 21 -12.01 21.38 64.52
C THR A 21 -12.31 20.79 63.14
N ALA A 22 -13.09 19.71 63.10
CA ALA A 22 -13.59 19.11 61.87
C ALA A 22 -14.64 20.02 61.19
N PHE A 23 -14.42 20.36 59.93
CA PHE A 23 -15.47 20.70 58.97
C PHE A 23 -15.34 19.73 57.79
N SER A 24 -16.23 18.74 57.75
CA SER A 24 -16.38 17.84 56.60
C SER A 24 -17.12 18.58 55.49
N ALA A 25 -16.38 19.07 54.49
CA ALA A 25 -16.97 19.41 53.20
C ALA A 25 -17.01 18.15 52.31
N PRO A 26 -18.12 17.83 51.64
CA PRO A 26 -18.15 16.73 50.70
C PRO A 26 -17.37 17.14 49.45
N VAL A 27 -16.15 16.60 49.29
CA VAL A 27 -15.46 16.61 48.00
C VAL A 27 -16.24 15.67 47.09
N GLN A 28 -17.03 16.24 46.19
CA GLN A 28 -17.52 15.52 45.02
C GLN A 28 -16.33 15.19 44.14
N THR A 29 -15.77 13.99 44.34
CA THR A 29 -14.90 13.34 43.37
C THR A 29 -15.74 13.06 42.13
N ALA A 30 -15.72 13.99 41.18
CA ALA A 30 -16.14 13.71 39.81
C ALA A 30 -15.14 12.68 39.25
N THR A 31 -15.49 11.39 39.36
CA THR A 31 -14.85 10.35 38.57
C THR A 31 -15.11 10.68 37.11
N LEU A 32 -14.10 11.20 36.41
CA LEU A 32 -14.06 11.13 34.96
C LEU A 32 -14.02 9.64 34.61
N GLN A 33 -15.18 9.06 34.35
CA GLN A 33 -15.29 7.79 33.65
C GLN A 33 -14.74 8.02 32.25
N GLN A 34 -13.44 7.74 32.11
CA GLN A 34 -12.81 7.58 30.82
C GLN A 34 -13.58 6.46 30.11
N PRO A 35 -14.15 6.69 28.92
CA PRO A 35 -14.81 5.62 28.20
C PRO A 35 -13.76 4.53 27.96
N LYS A 36 -14.02 3.33 28.48
CA LYS A 36 -13.25 2.13 28.13
C LYS A 36 -13.48 1.89 26.64
N MET A 37 -12.63 2.48 25.80
CA MET A 37 -12.63 2.22 24.38
C MET A 37 -12.31 0.75 24.20
N SER A 38 -13.34 0.01 23.80
CA SER A 38 -13.25 -1.38 23.39
C SER A 38 -12.19 -1.51 22.30
N ASP A 39 -11.32 -2.52 22.45
CA ASP A 39 -10.24 -2.90 21.52
C ASP A 39 -10.70 -3.09 20.06
N ASN A 40 -12.01 -3.20 19.83
CA ASN A 40 -12.62 -3.31 18.51
C ASN A 40 -12.46 -2.06 17.62
N SER A 41 -12.08 -0.91 18.20
CA SER A 41 -11.82 0.32 17.42
C SER A 41 -10.49 0.31 16.69
N ILE A 42 -9.52 -0.54 17.09
CA ILE A 42 -8.24 -0.70 16.41
C ILE A 42 -8.36 -1.63 15.19
N GLN A 43 -9.37 -2.51 15.17
CA GLN A 43 -9.57 -3.47 14.07
C GLN A 43 -10.41 -2.93 12.90
N LEU A 44 -11.17 -1.84 13.12
CA LEU A 44 -11.94 -1.14 12.07
C LEU A 44 -11.13 -0.07 11.31
N ALA A 45 -9.90 0.21 11.75
CA ALA A 45 -8.96 1.11 11.09
C ALA A 45 -7.88 0.34 10.29
N GLN A 46 -8.16 -0.90 9.87
CA GLN A 46 -7.41 -1.51 8.77
C GLN A 46 -7.63 -0.65 7.53
N SER A 47 -6.71 0.28 7.29
CA SER A 47 -6.63 1.16 6.14
C SER A 47 -6.95 0.37 4.88
N THR A 48 -8.16 0.56 4.35
CA THR A 48 -8.58 -0.05 3.11
C THR A 48 -7.69 0.57 2.04
N VAL A 49 -6.67 -0.16 1.59
CA VAL A 49 -5.76 0.31 0.56
C VAL A 49 -6.59 0.67 -0.67
N ASN A 50 -6.59 1.94 -1.05
CA ASN A 50 -7.33 2.41 -2.21
C ASN A 50 -6.59 1.97 -3.49
N THR A 51 -6.93 0.78 -3.99
CA THR A 51 -6.29 0.17 -5.16
C THR A 51 -6.46 1.03 -6.42
N ALA A 52 -7.59 1.70 -6.60
CA ALA A 52 -7.82 2.60 -7.73
C ALA A 52 -6.85 3.80 -7.72
N ALA A 53 -6.58 4.37 -6.53
CA ALA A 53 -5.58 5.42 -6.38
C ALA A 53 -4.17 4.92 -6.70
N LEU A 54 -3.82 3.69 -6.28
CA LEU A 54 -2.53 3.08 -6.61
C LEU A 54 -2.37 2.84 -8.11
N GLU A 55 -3.40 2.33 -8.79
CA GLU A 55 -3.38 2.15 -10.25
C GLU A 55 -3.20 3.47 -10.99
N ALA A 56 -3.90 4.53 -10.55
CA ALA A 56 -3.76 5.87 -11.12
C ALA A 56 -2.35 6.44 -10.88
N ALA A 57 -1.79 6.24 -9.69
CA ALA A 57 -0.42 6.67 -9.37
C ALA A 57 0.62 5.95 -10.26
N VAL A 58 0.51 4.63 -10.43
CA VAL A 58 1.37 3.86 -11.34
C VAL A 58 1.27 4.38 -12.77
N PHE A 59 0.07 4.57 -13.30
CA PHE A 59 -0.15 5.10 -14.65
C PHE A 59 0.52 6.47 -14.84
N THR A 60 0.30 7.39 -13.90
CA THR A 60 0.90 8.73 -13.92
C THR A 60 2.42 8.67 -13.91
N GLN A 61 3.03 7.91 -13.00
CA GLN A 61 4.48 7.82 -12.88
C GLN A 61 5.14 7.20 -14.11
N ILE A 62 4.52 6.19 -14.71
CA ILE A 62 5.03 5.58 -15.96
C ILE A 62 5.00 6.58 -17.11
N ASN A 63 3.92 7.34 -17.26
CA ASN A 63 3.85 8.36 -18.31
C ASN A 63 4.79 9.55 -18.04
N GLN A 64 5.00 9.95 -16.79
CA GLN A 64 6.01 10.94 -16.42
C GLN A 64 7.42 10.46 -16.81
N TYR A 65 7.75 9.19 -16.50
CA TYR A 65 9.01 8.61 -16.89
C TYR A 65 9.17 8.56 -18.41
N ARG A 66 8.15 8.12 -19.15
CA ARG A 66 8.15 8.12 -20.62
C ARG A 66 8.36 9.52 -21.19
N ALA A 67 7.67 10.53 -20.65
CA ALA A 67 7.84 11.92 -21.05
C ALA A 67 9.26 12.44 -20.82
N SER A 68 9.93 12.04 -19.71
CA SER A 68 11.33 12.41 -19.44
C SER A 68 12.32 11.88 -20.48
N LEU A 69 11.94 10.86 -21.24
CA LEU A 69 12.71 10.28 -22.34
C LEU A 69 12.24 10.74 -23.73
N GLY A 70 11.28 11.67 -23.80
CA GLY A 70 10.66 12.09 -25.07
C GLY A 70 9.80 11.02 -25.74
N LEU A 71 9.37 9.99 -25.00
CA LEU A 71 8.51 8.93 -25.54
C LEU A 71 7.03 9.34 -25.52
N PRO A 72 6.23 8.91 -26.50
CA PRO A 72 4.79 9.17 -26.50
C PRO A 72 4.10 8.63 -25.24
N ALA A 73 3.13 9.37 -24.71
CA ALA A 73 2.32 8.90 -23.60
C ALA A 73 1.48 7.68 -23.98
N LEU A 74 1.29 6.77 -23.02
CA LEU A 74 0.36 5.65 -23.12
C LEU A 74 -1.04 6.13 -22.75
N SER A 75 -2.05 5.67 -23.47
CA SER A 75 -3.46 5.87 -23.11
C SER A 75 -3.96 4.70 -22.26
N ARG A 76 -4.60 4.99 -21.13
CA ARG A 76 -5.20 3.97 -20.27
C ARG A 76 -6.45 3.38 -20.91
N ASN A 77 -6.64 2.06 -20.81
CA ASN A 77 -7.80 1.37 -21.36
C ASN A 77 -8.41 0.40 -20.33
N SER A 78 -9.72 0.47 -20.13
CA SER A 78 -10.45 -0.29 -19.10
C SER A 78 -10.48 -1.80 -19.35
N THR A 79 -10.49 -2.26 -20.61
CA THR A 79 -10.37 -3.70 -20.92
C THR A 79 -9.02 -4.24 -20.45
N ILE A 80 -7.96 -3.47 -20.67
CA ILE A 80 -6.60 -3.85 -20.25
C ILE A 80 -6.50 -3.79 -18.71
N ASP A 81 -7.04 -2.75 -18.07
CA ASP A 81 -7.11 -2.64 -16.60
C ASP A 81 -7.78 -3.88 -15.99
N ASN A 82 -8.92 -4.31 -16.54
CA ASN A 82 -9.65 -5.46 -16.02
C ASN A 82 -8.83 -6.74 -16.06
N GLN A 83 -8.11 -7.00 -17.16
CA GLN A 83 -7.25 -8.19 -17.27
C GLN A 83 -6.04 -8.11 -16.32
N ALA A 84 -5.46 -6.93 -16.14
CA ALA A 84 -4.38 -6.71 -15.18
C ALA A 84 -4.87 -6.89 -13.72
N ARG A 85 -6.09 -6.45 -13.40
CA ARG A 85 -6.71 -6.62 -12.07
C ARG A 85 -6.97 -8.08 -11.77
N ILE A 86 -7.54 -8.82 -12.72
CA ILE A 86 -7.78 -10.27 -12.57
C ILE A 86 -6.47 -10.99 -12.24
N HIS A 87 -5.38 -10.68 -12.94
CA HIS A 87 -4.08 -11.29 -12.66
C HIS A 87 -3.56 -10.94 -11.26
N SER A 88 -3.61 -9.67 -10.89
CA SER A 88 -3.18 -9.21 -9.56
C SER A 88 -4.00 -9.86 -8.45
N GLN A 89 -5.32 -10.01 -8.64
CA GLN A 89 -6.21 -10.71 -7.70
C GLN A 89 -5.86 -12.19 -7.58
N ASN A 90 -5.62 -12.87 -8.70
CA ASN A 90 -5.24 -14.27 -8.69
C ASN A 90 -3.90 -14.51 -7.97
N MET A 91 -2.92 -13.62 -8.17
CA MET A 91 -1.66 -13.66 -7.41
C MET A 91 -1.89 -13.38 -5.93
N ALA A 92 -2.67 -12.36 -5.58
CA ALA A 92 -2.98 -12.01 -4.19
C ALA A 92 -3.73 -13.11 -3.44
N GLN A 93 -4.57 -13.88 -4.14
CA GLN A 93 -5.36 -14.99 -3.60
C GLN A 93 -4.62 -16.33 -3.66
N GLY A 94 -3.38 -16.36 -4.18
CA GLY A 94 -2.60 -17.59 -4.31
C GLY A 94 -3.17 -18.60 -5.31
N ARG A 95 -4.04 -18.19 -6.23
CA ARG A 95 -4.56 -19.06 -7.30
C ARG A 95 -3.54 -19.33 -8.39
N VAL A 96 -2.59 -18.40 -8.56
CA VAL A 96 -1.44 -18.54 -9.45
C VAL A 96 -0.19 -18.09 -8.70
N ALA A 97 0.97 -18.60 -9.12
CA ALA A 97 2.26 -18.13 -8.61
C ALA A 97 2.49 -16.66 -9.00
N PHE A 98 3.34 -15.97 -8.24
CA PHE A 98 3.80 -14.64 -8.63
C PHE A 98 4.64 -14.76 -9.90
N GLY A 99 4.24 -14.05 -10.96
CA GLY A 99 4.96 -14.08 -12.24
C GLY A 99 4.04 -13.79 -13.41
N HIS A 100 4.45 -14.28 -14.58
CA HIS A 100 3.81 -14.01 -15.87
C HIS A 100 2.92 -15.16 -16.37
N ASP A 101 2.75 -16.24 -15.59
CA ASP A 101 1.97 -17.41 -15.99
C ASP A 101 0.58 -17.04 -16.50
N GLY A 102 0.21 -17.54 -17.68
CA GLY A 102 -1.06 -17.22 -18.33
C GLY A 102 -1.07 -15.92 -19.16
N PHE A 103 0.09 -15.26 -19.37
CA PHE A 103 0.17 -14.01 -20.13
C PHE A 103 -0.47 -14.10 -21.52
N GLY A 104 -0.19 -15.16 -22.27
CA GLY A 104 -0.80 -15.37 -23.60
C GLY A 104 -2.32 -15.37 -23.57
N ALA A 105 -2.93 -16.05 -22.60
CA ALA A 105 -4.38 -16.09 -22.44
C ALA A 105 -4.97 -14.72 -22.05
N ARG A 106 -4.28 -13.96 -21.18
CA ARG A 106 -4.67 -12.59 -20.85
C ARG A 106 -4.68 -11.69 -22.08
N ILE A 107 -3.63 -11.77 -22.90
CA ILE A 107 -3.55 -10.99 -24.13
C ILE A 107 -4.62 -11.42 -25.14
N GLN A 108 -4.92 -12.71 -25.26
CA GLN A 108 -6.03 -13.18 -26.10
C GLN A 108 -7.38 -12.62 -25.64
N ALA A 109 -7.63 -12.56 -24.33
CA ALA A 109 -8.85 -11.94 -23.79
C ALA A 109 -8.95 -10.45 -24.12
N ILE A 110 -7.84 -9.71 -24.09
CA ILE A 110 -7.78 -8.30 -24.54
C ILE A 110 -8.05 -8.21 -26.05
N ALA A 111 -7.46 -9.12 -26.82
CA ALA A 111 -7.48 -9.11 -28.28
C ALA A 111 -8.88 -9.25 -28.90
N VAL A 112 -9.84 -9.79 -28.15
CA VAL A 112 -11.25 -9.86 -28.55
C VAL A 112 -11.81 -8.49 -28.89
N THR A 113 -11.36 -7.43 -28.20
CA THR A 113 -11.84 -6.05 -28.41
C THR A 113 -10.77 -5.09 -28.90
N ILE A 114 -9.49 -5.43 -28.70
CA ILE A 114 -8.35 -4.58 -29.04
C ILE A 114 -7.35 -5.40 -29.88
N PRO A 115 -7.49 -5.40 -31.22
CA PRO A 115 -6.49 -5.98 -32.11
C PRO A 115 -5.11 -5.39 -31.82
N TYR A 116 -4.09 -6.24 -31.73
CA TYR A 116 -2.76 -5.84 -31.27
C TYR A 116 -1.64 -6.44 -32.11
N SER A 117 -0.54 -5.68 -32.26
CA SER A 117 0.67 -6.10 -32.99
C SER A 117 1.85 -6.36 -32.06
N ALA A 118 1.80 -5.86 -30.83
CA ALA A 118 2.74 -6.19 -29.77
C ALA A 118 2.06 -6.06 -28.41
N ALA A 119 2.54 -6.85 -27.44
CA ALA A 119 2.10 -6.79 -26.06
C ALA A 119 3.29 -7.03 -25.12
N ALA A 120 3.20 -6.52 -23.89
CA ALA A 120 4.14 -6.82 -22.81
C ALA A 120 3.46 -6.71 -21.44
N GLU A 121 4.10 -7.25 -20.41
CA GLU A 121 3.62 -7.21 -19.03
C GLU A 121 4.76 -6.94 -18.05
N ASN A 122 4.49 -6.10 -17.06
CA ASN A 122 5.30 -5.95 -15.86
C ASN A 122 4.47 -6.41 -14.65
N VAL A 123 5.09 -7.17 -13.74
CA VAL A 123 4.47 -7.58 -12.46
C VAL A 123 5.36 -7.17 -11.30
N ALA A 124 4.75 -6.82 -10.17
CA ALA A 124 5.46 -6.53 -8.93
C ALA A 124 4.58 -6.89 -7.73
N TYR A 125 5.21 -7.10 -6.57
CA TYR A 125 4.50 -7.03 -5.30
C TYR A 125 5.39 -6.38 -4.25
N ASN A 126 4.77 -5.75 -3.25
CA ASN A 126 5.46 -5.19 -2.10
C ASN A 126 4.53 -5.15 -0.88
N GLN A 127 5.07 -4.88 0.31
CA GLN A 127 4.29 -4.87 1.55
C GLN A 127 4.90 -3.88 2.55
N GLY A 128 4.06 -3.20 3.33
CA GLY A 128 4.49 -2.31 4.42
C GLY A 128 5.01 -0.94 3.99
N TYR A 129 4.95 -0.59 2.70
CA TYR A 129 5.36 0.72 2.20
C TYR A 129 4.25 1.76 2.33
N LYS A 130 4.62 2.99 2.70
CA LYS A 130 3.70 4.15 2.71
C LYS A 130 3.23 4.55 1.31
N ASP A 131 4.07 4.31 0.30
CA ASP A 131 3.77 4.56 -1.11
C ASP A 131 4.07 3.29 -1.94
N PRO A 132 3.16 2.30 -1.94
CA PRO A 132 3.33 1.04 -2.67
C PRO A 132 3.52 1.22 -4.18
N ALA A 133 2.84 2.19 -4.79
CA ALA A 133 2.87 2.42 -6.22
C ALA A 133 4.25 2.88 -6.69
N THR A 134 4.85 3.86 -6.01
CA THR A 134 6.20 4.33 -6.34
C THR A 134 7.24 3.21 -6.17
N GLN A 135 7.10 2.36 -5.16
CA GLN A 135 8.02 1.23 -4.98
C GLN A 135 7.93 0.22 -6.13
N ALA A 136 6.72 -0.07 -6.61
CA ALA A 136 6.54 -0.94 -7.77
C ALA A 136 7.18 -0.35 -9.03
N VAL A 137 6.90 0.94 -9.31
CA VAL A 137 7.46 1.63 -10.49
C VAL A 137 8.99 1.69 -10.42
N GLN A 138 9.58 2.08 -9.29
CA GLN A 138 11.03 2.12 -9.12
C GLN A 138 11.67 0.73 -9.28
N GLY A 139 11.00 -0.31 -8.78
CA GLY A 139 11.42 -1.71 -9.01
C GLY A 139 11.46 -2.06 -10.50
N TRP A 140 10.44 -1.70 -11.26
CA TRP A 140 10.43 -1.90 -12.72
C TRP A 140 11.50 -1.08 -13.43
N LEU A 141 11.73 0.18 -13.06
CA LEU A 141 12.74 1.03 -13.68
C LEU A 141 14.17 0.52 -13.46
N ARG A 142 14.44 -0.18 -12.35
CA ARG A 142 15.75 -0.78 -12.03
C ARG A 142 15.96 -2.15 -12.68
N SER A 143 14.93 -2.74 -13.28
CA SER A 143 14.99 -4.05 -13.94
C SER A 143 15.04 -3.86 -15.45
N SER A 144 16.11 -4.34 -16.10
CA SER A 144 16.32 -4.15 -17.54
C SER A 144 15.15 -4.65 -18.40
N GLY A 145 14.57 -5.82 -18.07
CA GLY A 145 13.42 -6.38 -18.77
C GLY A 145 12.15 -5.54 -18.61
N HIS A 146 11.82 -5.14 -17.39
CA HIS A 146 10.64 -4.30 -17.13
C HIS A 146 10.81 -2.89 -17.71
N LEU A 147 12.01 -2.32 -17.65
CA LEU A 147 12.33 -1.03 -18.25
C LEU A 147 12.22 -1.08 -19.78
N ALA A 148 12.63 -2.19 -20.41
CA ALA A 148 12.45 -2.38 -21.85
C ALA A 148 10.97 -2.32 -22.25
N ASN A 149 10.07 -2.94 -21.47
CA ASN A 149 8.63 -2.84 -21.68
C ASN A 149 8.11 -1.40 -21.55
N ILE A 150 8.54 -0.69 -20.49
CA ILE A 150 8.15 0.71 -20.24
C ILE A 150 8.58 1.64 -21.37
N LYS A 151 9.74 1.40 -21.97
CA LYS A 151 10.26 2.17 -23.12
C LYS A 151 9.72 1.70 -24.47
N GLY A 152 9.02 0.57 -24.50
CA GLY A 152 8.57 -0.06 -25.73
C GLY A 152 7.60 0.80 -26.55
N ASN A 153 7.54 0.50 -27.84
CA ASN A 153 6.61 1.12 -28.78
C ASN A 153 5.20 0.56 -28.56
N TYR A 154 4.49 1.13 -27.59
CA TYR A 154 3.11 0.84 -27.24
C TYR A 154 2.32 2.15 -27.18
N ASN A 155 1.01 2.07 -27.38
CA ASN A 155 0.11 3.24 -27.32
C ASN A 155 -1.02 3.07 -26.31
N LEU A 156 -1.26 1.85 -25.84
CA LEU A 156 -2.27 1.54 -24.82
C LEU A 156 -1.62 0.85 -23.62
N THR A 157 -2.20 1.08 -22.44
CA THR A 157 -1.83 0.39 -21.21
C THR A 157 -3.04 0.16 -20.31
N GLY A 158 -2.91 -0.77 -19.38
CA GLY A 158 -3.81 -0.93 -18.25
C GLY A 158 -3.02 -1.38 -17.03
N VAL A 159 -3.51 -0.98 -15.86
CA VAL A 159 -2.90 -1.24 -14.56
C VAL A 159 -3.96 -1.88 -13.68
N GLY A 160 -3.58 -2.97 -13.03
CA GLY A 160 -4.38 -3.64 -12.02
C GLY A 160 -3.64 -3.79 -10.73
N VAL A 161 -4.34 -3.57 -9.62
CA VAL A 161 -3.81 -3.72 -8.27
C VAL A 161 -4.73 -4.57 -7.41
N ALA A 162 -4.16 -5.45 -6.59
CA ALA A 162 -4.88 -6.22 -5.59
C ALA A 162 -4.08 -6.31 -4.29
N VAL A 163 -4.77 -6.49 -3.17
CA VAL A 163 -4.15 -6.63 -1.85
C VAL A 163 -4.59 -7.95 -1.23
N ASN A 164 -3.65 -8.72 -0.68
CA ASN A 164 -3.97 -9.95 0.02
C ASN A 164 -4.33 -9.69 1.49
N SER A 165 -4.78 -10.73 2.21
CA SER A 165 -5.15 -10.64 3.63
C SER A 165 -4.00 -10.25 4.57
N ARG A 166 -2.75 -10.34 4.10
CA ARG A 166 -1.54 -9.94 4.83
C ARG A 166 -1.13 -8.49 4.54
N GLY A 167 -1.84 -7.79 3.67
CA GLY A 167 -1.51 -6.41 3.27
C GLY A 167 -0.41 -6.31 2.22
N ALA A 168 -0.01 -7.41 1.58
CA ALA A 168 0.88 -7.34 0.42
C ALA A 168 0.07 -6.86 -0.80
N VAL A 169 0.63 -5.88 -1.51
CA VAL A 169 0.05 -5.23 -2.68
C VAL A 169 0.70 -5.80 -3.93
N TYR A 170 -0.11 -6.31 -4.85
CA TYR A 170 0.28 -6.89 -6.13
C TYR A 170 -0.09 -5.96 -7.25
N PHE A 171 0.81 -5.80 -8.22
CA PHE A 171 0.69 -4.90 -9.35
C PHE A 171 0.90 -5.69 -10.63
N THR A 172 0.05 -5.41 -11.62
CA THR A 172 0.25 -5.83 -13.00
C THR A 172 0.05 -4.63 -13.89
N GLN A 173 0.99 -4.39 -14.81
CA GLN A 173 0.82 -3.43 -15.89
C GLN A 173 0.96 -4.17 -17.21
N ILE A 174 -0.04 -4.00 -18.09
CA ILE A 174 -0.02 -4.55 -19.44
C ILE A 174 0.14 -3.40 -20.43
N PHE A 175 0.96 -3.62 -21.45
CA PHE A 175 1.20 -2.71 -22.56
C PHE A 175 0.70 -3.33 -23.85
N ILE A 176 0.03 -2.54 -24.68
CA ILE A 176 -0.50 -2.98 -25.97
C ILE A 176 -0.13 -1.96 -27.05
N ARG A 177 0.37 -2.48 -28.18
CA ARG A 177 0.43 -1.72 -29.43
C ARG A 177 -0.74 -2.15 -30.27
N ARG A 178 -1.73 -1.27 -30.40
CA ARG A 178 -2.90 -1.53 -31.24
C ARG A 178 -2.48 -1.72 -32.70
N ARG A 179 -3.14 -2.65 -33.40
CA ARG A 179 -3.07 -2.74 -34.87
C ARG A 179 -3.94 -1.66 -35.52
#